data_AF-A0A139K106-F1
#
_entry.id   AF-A0A139K106-F1
#
_cell.length_a   1.000
_cell.length_b   1.000
_cell.length_c   1.000
_cell.angle_alpha   90.00
_cell.angle_beta   90.00
_cell.angle_gamma   90.00
#
_symmetry.space_group_name_H-M   'P 1'
#
loop_
_entity.id
_entity.type
_entity.pdbx_description
1 polymer ?
#
loop_
_entity_poly.entity_id
_entity_poly.type
_entity_poly.pdbx_seq_one_letter_code
_entity_poly.pdbx_strand_id
1 'polypeptide(L)'
;MFFVFLFVYACSSDADYSAKIEDIDRNLLIKSVAESDVFLDFILEHKLVMEQFMVYTRRLSDTELSEFKYNVNDDEYIQKIVEVTNLSSLLQSLEIKKNCLLADAGYGKLNQEERKILFMNYFEKPMYTAVKTRGEILNLKCYEQYTAECNRAERQCSIAVLACACVGSCACVLAAYLKLNDDLANAKRDFENCQNGK
;
A
#
# COMPACT_ATOMS: atom_id res chain seq x y z
N MET A 1 48.22 -51.37 24.99
CA MET A 1 47.96 -50.70 23.70
C MET A 1 46.54 -50.14 23.77
N PHE A 2 46.40 -48.88 24.18
CA PHE A 2 45.10 -48.21 24.36
C PHE A 2 44.70 -47.53 23.05
N PHE A 3 43.60 -47.97 22.44
CA PHE A 3 42.96 -47.26 21.33
C PHE A 3 42.05 -46.19 21.92
N VAL A 4 42.41 -44.91 21.73
CA VAL A 4 41.52 -43.78 21.98
C VAL A 4 40.73 -43.53 20.71
N PHE A 5 39.44 -43.87 20.70
CA PHE A 5 38.52 -43.42 19.66
C PHE A 5 38.14 -41.96 19.95
N LEU A 6 38.71 -41.04 19.17
CA LEU A 6 38.18 -39.68 19.03
C LEU A 6 36.87 -39.77 18.24
N PHE A 7 35.74 -39.76 18.95
CA PHE A 7 34.46 -39.42 18.35
C PHE A 7 34.48 -37.93 18.04
N VAL A 8 34.69 -37.57 16.77
CA VAL A 8 34.40 -36.22 16.28
C VAL A 8 32.88 -36.10 16.26
N TYR A 9 32.33 -35.43 17.27
CA TYR A 9 30.95 -35.01 17.27
C TYR A 9 30.83 -33.84 16.28
N ALA A 10 30.44 -34.13 15.04
CA ALA A 10 30.03 -33.09 14.10
C ALA A 10 28.70 -32.53 14.61
N CYS A 11 28.77 -31.44 15.38
CA CYS A 11 27.61 -30.71 15.87
C CYS A 11 26.98 -29.93 14.70
N SER A 12 25.79 -30.38 14.30
CA SER A 12 24.84 -29.65 13.45
C SER A 12 24.42 -28.35 14.15
N SER A 13 25.20 -27.27 13.98
CA SER A 13 24.92 -25.94 14.54
C SER A 13 25.00 -24.82 13.49
N ASP A 14 25.73 -25.04 12.40
CA ASP A 14 26.01 -23.99 11.41
C ASP A 14 24.78 -23.61 10.58
N ALA A 15 23.84 -24.54 10.37
CA ALA A 15 22.63 -24.29 9.59
C ALA A 15 21.63 -23.34 10.27
N ASP A 16 21.56 -23.35 11.61
CA ASP A 16 20.64 -22.48 12.36
C ASP A 16 21.21 -21.05 12.48
N TYR A 17 22.53 -20.90 12.58
CA TYR A 17 23.18 -19.59 12.58
C TYR A 17 23.17 -18.92 11.21
N SER A 18 23.42 -19.67 10.12
CA SER A 18 23.40 -19.11 8.77
C SER A 18 22.02 -18.61 8.37
N ALA A 19 20.95 -19.36 8.70
CA ALA A 19 19.58 -18.96 8.42
C ALA A 19 19.17 -17.69 9.17
N LYS A 20 19.60 -17.53 10.43
CA LYS A 20 19.35 -16.31 11.22
C LYS A 20 20.08 -15.09 10.66
N ILE A 21 21.31 -15.25 10.19
CA ILE A 21 22.08 -14.16 9.57
C ILE A 21 21.43 -13.73 8.25
N GLU A 22 20.99 -14.70 7.44
CA GLU A 22 20.26 -14.42 6.19
C GLU A 22 18.97 -13.65 6.46
N ASP A 23 18.15 -14.07 7.44
CA ASP A 23 16.93 -13.36 7.81
C ASP A 23 17.19 -11.92 8.31
N ILE A 24 18.27 -11.71 9.08
CA ILE A 24 18.69 -10.36 9.49
C ILE A 24 19.06 -9.50 8.28
N ASP A 25 19.83 -10.03 7.34
CA ASP A 25 20.25 -9.31 6.13
C ASP A 25 19.05 -8.94 5.23
N ARG A 26 18.08 -9.87 5.08
CA ARG A 26 16.82 -9.59 4.36
C ARG A 26 15.99 -8.50 5.05
N ASN A 27 15.87 -8.54 6.37
CA ASN A 27 15.16 -7.51 7.13
C ASN A 27 15.84 -6.13 7.02
N LEU A 28 17.18 -6.08 7.00
CA LEU A 28 17.93 -4.85 6.77
C LEU A 28 17.70 -4.30 5.36
N LEU A 29 17.66 -5.17 4.35
CA LEU A 29 17.34 -4.77 2.98
C LEU A 29 15.94 -4.15 2.87
N ILE A 30 14.92 -4.76 3.47
CA ILE A 30 13.55 -4.21 3.48
C ILE A 30 13.53 -2.81 4.11
N LYS A 31 14.19 -2.63 5.25
CA LYS A 31 14.28 -1.32 5.92
C LYS A 31 14.99 -0.29 5.06
N SER A 32 16.12 -0.66 4.46
CA SER A 32 16.89 0.22 3.57
C SER A 32 16.07 0.66 2.36
N VAL A 33 15.27 -0.23 1.77
CA VAL A 33 14.36 0.13 0.67
C VAL A 33 13.23 1.05 1.17
N ALA A 34 12.66 0.78 2.35
CA ALA A 34 11.60 1.61 2.94
C ALA A 34 12.03 3.07 3.22
N GLU A 35 13.32 3.28 3.46
CA GLU A 35 13.93 4.58 3.73
C GLU A 35 14.57 5.21 2.49
N SER A 36 14.55 4.53 1.34
CA SER A 36 15.13 5.03 0.10
C SER A 36 14.29 6.15 -0.51
N ASP A 37 14.95 7.16 -1.07
CA ASP A 37 14.29 8.28 -1.76
C ASP A 37 13.40 7.79 -2.89
N VAL A 38 13.80 6.73 -3.62
CA VAL A 38 13.03 6.18 -4.74
C VAL A 38 11.69 5.60 -4.29
N PHE A 39 11.68 4.88 -3.17
CA PHE A 39 10.45 4.34 -2.59
C PHE A 39 9.57 5.46 -2.02
N LEU A 40 10.16 6.41 -1.29
CA LEU A 40 9.41 7.53 -0.71
C LEU A 40 8.82 8.44 -1.78
N ASP A 41 9.56 8.71 -2.86
CA ASP A 41 9.07 9.46 -4.02
C ASP A 41 7.84 8.79 -4.65
N PHE A 42 7.88 7.47 -4.83
CA PHE A 42 6.70 6.73 -5.31
C PHE A 42 5.52 6.87 -4.36
N ILE A 43 5.72 6.70 -3.05
CA ILE A 43 4.63 6.81 -2.08
C ILE A 43 4.03 8.22 -2.05
N LEU A 44 4.87 9.26 -2.05
CA LEU A 44 4.42 10.65 -2.01
C LEU A 44 3.62 11.00 -3.27
N GLU A 45 4.13 10.63 -4.45
CA GLU A 45 3.44 10.87 -5.72
C GLU A 45 2.11 10.10 -5.77
N HIS A 46 2.12 8.82 -5.36
CA HIS A 46 0.92 8.00 -5.28
C HIS A 46 -0.15 8.62 -4.37
N LYS A 47 0.24 9.09 -3.18
CA LYS A 47 -0.67 9.78 -2.26
C LYS A 47 -1.21 11.08 -2.84
N LEU A 48 -0.38 11.86 -3.53
CA LEU A 48 -0.81 13.10 -4.19
C LEU A 48 -1.88 12.81 -5.26
N VAL A 49 -1.64 11.84 -6.15
CA VAL A 49 -2.61 11.48 -7.20
C VAL A 49 -3.90 10.93 -6.58
N MET A 50 -3.77 10.06 -5.58
CA MET A 50 -4.89 9.51 -4.83
C MET A 50 -5.75 10.63 -4.22
N GLU A 51 -5.15 11.59 -3.52
CA GLU A 51 -5.89 12.70 -2.92
C GLU A 51 -6.64 13.54 -3.96
N GLN A 52 -6.00 13.88 -5.08
CA GLN A 52 -6.64 14.63 -6.16
C GLN A 52 -7.81 13.84 -6.79
N PHE A 53 -7.63 12.53 -6.97
CA PHE A 53 -8.70 11.64 -7.43
C PHE A 53 -9.87 11.58 -6.44
N MET A 54 -9.59 11.51 -5.13
CA MET A 54 -10.61 11.51 -4.08
C MET A 54 -11.35 12.85 -4.02
N VAL A 55 -10.67 13.97 -4.27
CA VAL A 55 -11.34 15.28 -4.40
C VAL A 55 -12.28 15.29 -5.60
N TYR A 56 -11.88 14.73 -6.73
CA TYR A 56 -12.72 14.63 -7.91
C TYR A 56 -13.96 13.77 -7.67
N THR A 57 -13.80 12.55 -7.18
CA THR A 57 -14.91 11.61 -6.95
C THR A 57 -15.92 12.11 -5.92
N ARG A 58 -15.49 12.88 -4.91
CA ARG A 58 -16.41 13.53 -3.94
C ARG A 58 -17.30 14.62 -4.55
N ARG A 59 -16.97 15.13 -5.74
CA ARG A 59 -17.79 16.13 -6.46
C ARG A 59 -18.83 15.48 -7.36
N LEU A 60 -18.69 14.19 -7.64
CA LEU A 60 -19.66 13.43 -8.43
C LEU A 60 -20.89 13.14 -7.58
N SER A 61 -22.07 13.19 -8.19
CA SER A 61 -23.28 12.59 -7.65
C SER A 61 -23.16 11.07 -7.58
N ASP A 62 -24.02 10.41 -6.79
CA ASP A 62 -24.04 8.95 -6.72
C ASP A 62 -24.26 8.29 -8.09
N THR A 63 -25.06 8.92 -8.96
CA THR A 63 -25.29 8.46 -10.33
C THR A 63 -24.03 8.57 -11.18
N GLU A 64 -23.36 9.74 -11.18
CA GLU A 64 -22.11 9.95 -11.93
C GLU A 64 -20.98 9.05 -11.43
N LEU A 65 -20.86 8.86 -10.11
CA LEU A 65 -19.88 7.95 -9.54
C LEU A 65 -20.17 6.49 -9.91
N SER A 66 -21.44 6.08 -9.93
CA SER A 66 -21.84 4.74 -10.35
C SER A 66 -21.55 4.50 -11.84
N GLU A 67 -21.81 5.50 -12.68
CA GLU A 67 -21.48 5.47 -14.11
C GLU A 67 -19.96 5.39 -14.32
N PHE A 68 -19.17 6.14 -13.56
CA PHE A 68 -17.72 6.05 -13.62
C PHE A 68 -17.24 4.65 -13.22
N LYS A 69 -17.73 4.09 -12.11
CA LYS A 69 -17.38 2.72 -11.70
C LYS A 69 -17.71 1.68 -12.76
N TYR A 70 -18.86 1.82 -13.42
CA TYR A 70 -19.28 0.90 -14.48
C TYR A 70 -18.36 0.98 -15.71
N ASN A 71 -17.90 2.18 -16.06
CA ASN A 71 -17.09 2.44 -17.24
C ASN A 71 -15.58 2.57 -16.96
N VAL A 72 -15.09 2.21 -15.77
CA VAL A 72 -13.67 2.44 -15.40
C VAL A 72 -12.68 1.68 -16.28
N ASN A 73 -13.12 0.59 -16.91
CA ASN A 73 -12.33 -0.22 -17.84
C ASN A 73 -12.53 0.19 -19.32
N ASP A 74 -13.32 1.23 -19.59
CA ASP A 74 -13.53 1.77 -20.93
C ASP A 74 -12.51 2.89 -21.19
N ASP A 75 -11.55 2.64 -22.08
CA ASP A 75 -10.47 3.58 -22.37
C ASP A 75 -10.97 4.93 -22.92
N GLU A 76 -12.03 4.94 -23.73
CA GLU A 76 -12.60 6.18 -24.28
C GLU A 76 -13.28 7.00 -23.18
N TYR A 77 -13.99 6.33 -22.28
CA TYR A 77 -14.58 6.97 -21.10
C TYR A 77 -13.50 7.54 -20.18
N ILE A 78 -12.46 6.75 -19.87
CA ILE A 78 -11.35 7.21 -19.03
C ILE A 78 -10.62 8.39 -19.68
N GLN A 79 -10.40 8.36 -20.98
CA GLN A 79 -9.75 9.47 -21.68
C GLN A 79 -10.53 10.77 -21.49
N LYS A 80 -11.87 10.75 -21.62
CA LYS A 80 -12.71 11.93 -21.36
C LYS A 80 -12.58 12.42 -19.92
N ILE A 81 -12.54 11.52 -18.93
CA ILE A 81 -12.32 11.89 -17.53
C ILE A 81 -10.94 12.53 -17.35
N VAL A 82 -9.90 11.93 -17.92
CA VAL A 82 -8.51 12.40 -17.79
C VAL A 82 -8.29 13.74 -18.52
N GLU A 83 -9.05 14.04 -19.58
CA GLU A 83 -9.02 15.34 -20.28
C GLU A 83 -9.76 16.44 -19.51
N VAL A 84 -10.88 16.12 -18.86
CA VAL A 84 -11.68 17.08 -18.07
C VAL A 84 -11.05 17.32 -16.69
N THR A 85 -10.21 16.40 -16.22
CA THR A 85 -9.51 16.50 -14.93
C THR A 85 -8.04 16.85 -15.15
N ASN A 86 -7.40 17.51 -14.18
CA ASN A 86 -5.94 17.68 -14.21
C ASN A 86 -5.18 16.39 -13.83
N LEU A 87 -5.78 15.21 -14.02
CA LEU A 87 -5.19 13.93 -13.61
C LEU A 87 -4.15 13.43 -14.62
N SER A 88 -4.18 13.88 -15.88
CA SER A 88 -3.25 13.41 -16.92
C SER A 88 -1.77 13.56 -16.52
N SER A 89 -1.35 14.77 -16.14
CA SER A 89 0.03 15.05 -15.73
C SER A 89 0.41 14.32 -14.44
N LEU A 90 -0.52 14.19 -13.50
CA LEU A 90 -0.32 13.46 -12.26
C LEU A 90 -0.13 11.96 -12.51
N LEU A 91 -0.93 11.35 -13.39
CA LEU A 91 -0.82 9.94 -13.74
C LEU A 91 0.50 9.65 -14.48
N GLN A 92 0.95 10.56 -15.36
CA GLN A 92 2.25 10.45 -16.01
C GLN A 92 3.41 10.55 -15.01
N SER A 93 3.34 11.50 -14.07
CA SER A 93 4.33 11.67 -13.00
C SER A 93 4.40 10.41 -12.11
N LEU A 94 3.24 9.89 -11.70
CA LEU A 94 3.13 8.64 -10.95
C LEU A 94 3.72 7.46 -11.72
N GLU A 95 3.47 7.35 -13.01
CA GLU A 95 4.03 6.29 -13.85
C GLU A 95 5.57 6.36 -13.87
N ILE A 96 6.14 7.56 -13.98
CA ILE A 96 7.60 7.75 -13.90
C ILE A 96 8.12 7.27 -12.55
N LYS A 97 7.55 7.71 -11.43
CA LYS A 97 7.99 7.31 -10.09
C LYS A 97 7.85 5.81 -9.84
N LYS A 98 6.75 5.20 -10.30
CA LYS A 98 6.55 3.75 -10.29
C LYS A 98 7.67 3.03 -11.05
N ASN A 99 7.95 3.47 -12.28
CA ASN A 99 8.97 2.82 -13.12
C ASN A 99 10.38 2.98 -12.55
N CYS A 100 10.68 4.11 -11.90
CA CYS A 100 11.91 4.30 -11.14
C CYS A 100 12.03 3.29 -9.99
N LEU A 101 10.98 3.08 -9.21
CA LEU A 101 10.97 2.07 -8.13
C LEU A 101 11.13 0.65 -8.66
N LEU A 102 10.44 0.31 -9.76
CA LEU A 102 10.56 -1.01 -10.38
C LEU A 102 11.96 -1.28 -10.96
N ALA A 103 12.68 -0.23 -11.35
CA ALA A 103 14.06 -0.31 -11.84
C ALA A 103 15.12 -0.19 -10.73
N ASP A 104 14.73 0.13 -9.49
CA ASP A 104 15.66 0.27 -8.37
C ASP A 104 16.32 -1.08 -8.01
N ALA A 105 17.64 -1.07 -7.83
CA ALA A 105 18.40 -2.28 -7.56
C ALA A 105 18.12 -2.86 -6.16
N GLY A 106 17.81 -2.02 -5.17
CA GLY A 106 17.43 -2.46 -3.82
C GLY A 106 16.07 -3.15 -3.82
N TYR A 107 15.07 -2.47 -4.39
CA TYR A 107 13.71 -2.99 -4.55
C TYR A 107 13.68 -4.25 -5.44
N GLY A 108 14.49 -4.28 -6.50
CA GLY A 108 14.63 -5.42 -7.41
C GLY A 108 15.13 -6.70 -6.72
N LYS A 109 15.90 -6.58 -5.63
CA LYS A 109 16.36 -7.71 -4.81
C LYS A 109 15.29 -8.27 -3.86
N LEU A 110 14.21 -7.54 -3.62
CA LEU A 110 13.10 -8.02 -2.80
C LEU A 110 12.25 -9.02 -3.58
N ASN A 111 11.98 -10.17 -2.98
CA ASN A 111 11.03 -11.15 -3.49
C ASN A 111 9.58 -10.66 -3.27
N GLN A 112 8.60 -11.41 -3.78
CA GLN A 112 7.19 -11.01 -3.68
C GLN A 112 6.70 -10.85 -2.24
N GLU A 113 7.15 -11.69 -1.31
CA GLU A 113 6.71 -11.65 0.08
C GLU A 113 7.33 -10.49 0.84
N GLU A 114 8.60 -10.20 0.60
CA GLU A 114 9.28 -9.06 1.21
C GLU A 114 8.77 -7.73 0.67
N ARG A 115 8.35 -7.68 -0.60
CA ARG A 115 7.62 -6.52 -1.13
C ARG A 115 6.31 -6.33 -0.38
N LYS A 116 5.56 -7.40 -0.09
CA LYS A 116 4.37 -7.27 0.77
C LYS A 116 4.75 -6.74 2.15
N ILE A 117 5.77 -7.32 2.80
CA ILE A 117 6.24 -6.90 4.12
C ILE A 117 6.68 -5.42 4.13
N LEU A 118 7.39 -4.96 3.09
CA LEU A 118 7.76 -3.55 2.91
C LEU A 118 6.52 -2.64 2.97
N PHE A 119 5.50 -2.97 2.20
CA PHE A 119 4.24 -2.23 2.17
C PHE A 119 3.45 -2.37 3.48
N MET A 120 3.41 -3.55 4.10
CA MET A 120 2.80 -3.73 5.43
C MET A 120 3.46 -2.83 6.46
N ASN A 121 4.79 -2.90 6.59
CA ASN A 121 5.56 -2.13 7.57
C ASN A 121 5.43 -0.62 7.35
N TYR A 122 5.29 -0.17 6.10
CA TYR A 122 5.12 1.25 5.81
C TYR A 122 3.74 1.77 6.28
N PHE A 123 2.66 1.06 5.94
CA PHE A 123 1.29 1.50 6.21
C PHE A 123 0.78 1.16 7.62
N GLU A 124 1.29 0.10 8.26
CA GLU A 124 0.86 -0.32 9.60
C GLU A 124 1.53 0.48 10.73
N LYS A 125 2.30 1.55 10.43
CA LYS A 125 2.75 2.48 11.46
C LYS A 125 1.52 3.10 12.13
N PRO A 126 1.37 2.99 13.46
CA PRO A 126 0.19 3.50 14.11
C PRO A 126 0.19 5.04 14.02
N MET A 127 -0.82 5.59 13.34
CA MET A 127 -1.09 7.03 13.34
C MET A 127 -1.72 7.40 14.69
N TYR A 128 -0.91 7.41 15.77
CA TYR A 128 -1.34 7.93 17.06
C TYR A 128 -1.40 9.46 17.02
N THR A 129 -2.45 9.98 16.40
CA THR A 129 -2.99 11.29 16.74
C THR A 129 -4.48 11.12 16.98
N ALA A 130 -4.84 10.66 18.18
CA ALA A 130 -6.21 10.72 18.66
C ALA A 130 -6.60 12.20 18.78
N VAL A 131 -7.21 12.76 17.72
CA VAL A 131 -7.83 14.07 17.78
C VAL A 131 -9.11 13.89 18.60
N LYS A 132 -9.08 14.32 19.86
CA LYS A 132 -10.28 14.39 20.70
C LYS A 132 -11.22 15.42 20.09
N THR A 133 -12.20 14.99 19.31
CA THR A 133 -13.39 15.81 19.02
C THR A 133 -14.19 15.94 20.31
N ARG A 134 -14.40 17.20 20.70
CA ARG A 134 -15.05 17.58 21.95
C ARG A 134 -16.55 17.25 21.86
N GLY A 135 -16.97 16.09 22.38
CA GLY A 135 -18.40 15.78 22.54
C GLY A 135 -18.80 14.31 22.61
N GLU A 136 -18.02 13.39 22.04
CA GLU A 136 -18.38 11.96 22.00
C GLU A 136 -17.34 11.10 22.72
N ILE A 137 -17.79 10.12 23.50
CA ILE A 137 -16.90 9.11 24.07
C ILE A 137 -16.45 8.23 22.91
N LEU A 138 -15.31 8.56 22.32
CA LEU A 138 -14.69 7.76 21.27
C LEU A 138 -14.43 6.35 21.80
N ASN A 139 -15.10 5.34 21.24
CA ASN A 139 -14.72 3.96 21.48
C ASN A 139 -13.37 3.68 20.80
N LEU A 140 -12.32 3.59 21.61
CA LEU A 140 -10.94 3.43 21.15
C LEU A 140 -10.77 2.15 20.30
N LYS A 141 -11.44 1.06 20.65
CA LYS A 141 -11.36 -0.20 19.91
C LYS A 141 -11.95 -0.08 18.50
N CYS A 142 -13.09 0.62 18.36
CA CYS A 142 -13.67 0.91 17.06
C CYS A 142 -12.73 1.78 16.21
N TYR A 143 -12.06 2.75 16.83
CA TYR A 143 -11.10 3.62 16.14
C TYR A 143 -9.82 2.86 15.71
N GLU A 144 -9.27 2.00 16.56
CA GLU A 144 -8.15 1.12 16.23
C GLU A 144 -8.50 0.23 15.03
N GLN A 145 -9.69 -0.38 15.02
CA GLN A 145 -10.15 -1.18 13.88
C GLN A 145 -10.33 -0.34 12.61
N TYR A 146 -10.92 0.85 12.72
CA TYR A 146 -11.08 1.78 11.60
C TYR A 146 -9.73 2.14 10.96
N THR A 147 -8.76 2.54 11.78
CA THR A 147 -7.42 2.88 11.30
C THR A 147 -6.71 1.69 10.66
N ALA A 148 -6.85 0.48 11.22
CA ALA A 148 -6.29 -0.74 10.65
C ALA A 148 -6.88 -1.05 9.26
N GLU A 149 -8.20 -0.92 9.08
CA GLU A 149 -8.83 -1.13 7.77
C GLU A 149 -8.46 -0.05 6.75
N CYS A 150 -8.35 1.22 7.16
CA CYS A 150 -7.84 2.29 6.30
C CYS A 150 -6.40 2.00 5.83
N ASN A 151 -5.50 1.64 6.74
CA ASN A 151 -4.12 1.29 6.42
C ASN A 151 -4.04 0.08 5.49
N ARG A 152 -4.89 -0.93 5.72
CA ARG A 152 -5.01 -2.10 4.84
C ARG A 152 -5.49 -1.71 3.44
N ALA A 153 -6.49 -0.84 3.33
CA ALA A 153 -7.05 -0.41 2.06
C ALA A 153 -6.01 0.40 1.26
N GLU A 154 -5.34 1.38 1.87
CA GLU A 154 -4.27 2.15 1.22
C GLU A 154 -3.14 1.23 0.75
N ARG A 155 -2.69 0.30 1.59
CA ARG A 155 -1.68 -0.71 1.24
C ARG A 155 -2.10 -1.52 0.00
N GLN A 156 -3.31 -2.04 -0.02
CA GLN A 156 -3.83 -2.81 -1.16
C GLN A 156 -3.88 -1.97 -2.42
N CYS A 157 -4.28 -0.71 -2.30
CA CYS A 157 -4.29 0.24 -3.42
C CYS A 157 -2.88 0.47 -3.96
N SER A 158 -1.89 0.74 -3.11
CA SER A 158 -0.51 0.97 -3.55
C SER A 158 0.08 -0.23 -4.27
N ILE A 159 -0.17 -1.45 -3.75
CA ILE A 159 0.26 -2.69 -4.40
C ILE A 159 -0.43 -2.86 -5.76
N ALA A 160 -1.72 -2.56 -5.87
CA ALA A 160 -2.46 -2.63 -7.13
C ALA A 160 -1.94 -1.61 -8.16
N VAL A 161 -1.63 -0.37 -7.72
CA VAL A 161 -1.03 0.67 -8.57
C VAL A 161 0.37 0.30 -9.04
N LEU A 162 1.16 -0.42 -8.25
CA LEU A 162 2.44 -0.96 -8.71
C LEU A 162 2.28 -2.06 -9.75
N ALA A 163 1.25 -2.91 -9.60
CA ALA A 163 0.97 -4.01 -10.53
C ALA A 163 0.34 -3.55 -11.86
N CYS A 164 -0.16 -2.32 -11.91
CA CYS A 164 -0.71 -1.71 -13.10
C CYS A 164 0.30 -1.59 -14.23
N ALA A 165 0.02 -2.24 -15.37
CA ALA A 165 0.65 -1.89 -16.64
C ALA A 165 -0.10 -0.67 -17.22
N CYS A 166 0.54 0.50 -17.17
CA CYS A 166 0.01 1.68 -17.84
C CYS A 166 0.56 1.73 -19.26
N VAL A 167 -0.31 1.80 -20.25
CA VAL A 167 0.04 2.16 -21.63
C VAL A 167 -1.05 3.12 -22.09
N GLY A 168 -0.85 4.43 -21.93
CA GLY A 168 -1.88 5.44 -22.24
C GLY A 168 -2.73 5.84 -21.03
N SER A 169 -4.06 5.77 -21.14
CA SER A 169 -5.00 6.05 -20.04
C SER A 169 -4.84 4.99 -18.94
N CYS A 170 -4.30 5.36 -17.77
CA CYS A 170 -4.12 4.44 -16.64
C CYS A 170 -5.46 4.04 -15.97
N ALA A 171 -6.38 3.43 -16.72
CA ALA A 171 -7.67 2.91 -16.26
C ALA A 171 -7.53 2.03 -15.01
N CYS A 172 -6.52 1.16 -14.98
CA CYS A 172 -6.26 0.28 -13.85
C CYS A 172 -5.90 1.04 -12.56
N VAL A 173 -5.24 2.21 -12.66
CA VAL A 173 -4.88 3.04 -11.50
C VAL A 173 -6.15 3.70 -10.95
N LEU A 174 -7.00 4.21 -11.84
CA LEU A 174 -8.29 4.79 -11.45
C LEU A 174 -9.22 3.74 -10.85
N ALA A 175 -9.23 2.50 -11.37
CA ALA A 175 -9.95 1.38 -10.78
C ALA A 175 -9.45 1.03 -9.38
N ALA A 176 -8.13 1.02 -9.16
CA ALA A 176 -7.55 0.82 -7.84
C ALA A 176 -7.98 1.93 -6.85
N TYR A 177 -8.02 3.18 -7.30
CA TYR A 177 -8.50 4.29 -6.46
C TYR A 177 -10.01 4.26 -6.21
N LEU A 178 -10.84 3.84 -7.17
CA LEU A 178 -12.27 3.64 -6.95
C LEU A 178 -12.51 2.55 -5.90
N LYS A 179 -11.78 1.44 -5.98
CA LYS A 179 -11.83 0.39 -4.96
C LYS A 179 -11.41 0.92 -3.59
N LEU A 180 -10.32 1.69 -3.52
CA LEU A 180 -9.91 2.33 -2.27
C LEU A 180 -11.01 3.23 -1.70
N ASN A 181 -11.68 4.03 -2.54
CA ASN A 181 -12.76 4.90 -2.10
C ASN A 181 -13.90 4.10 -1.46
N ASP A 182 -14.24 2.96 -2.05
CA ASP A 182 -15.25 2.04 -1.50
C ASP A 182 -14.80 1.38 -0.20
N ASP A 183 -13.56 0.92 -0.12
CA ASP A 183 -12.99 0.33 1.09
C ASP A 183 -12.97 1.35 2.25
N LEU A 184 -12.59 2.61 1.99
CA LEU A 184 -12.60 3.68 2.99
C LEU A 184 -14.03 4.07 3.42
N ALA A 185 -14.98 4.11 2.48
CA ALA A 185 -16.38 4.38 2.79
C ALA A 185 -17.00 3.25 3.64
N ASN A 186 -16.66 2.00 3.36
CA ASN A 186 -17.06 0.84 4.15
C ASN A 186 -16.44 0.87 5.54
N ALA A 187 -15.13 1.11 5.66
CA ALA A 187 -14.44 1.24 6.94
C ALA A 187 -15.06 2.35 7.81
N LYS A 188 -15.43 3.49 7.21
CA LYS A 188 -16.13 4.57 7.91
C LYS A 188 -17.52 4.15 8.39
N ARG A 189 -18.29 3.45 7.56
CA ARG A 189 -19.62 2.94 7.93
C ARG A 189 -19.54 1.94 9.08
N ASP A 190 -18.58 1.04 9.04
CA ASP A 190 -18.35 0.04 10.09
C ASP A 190 -17.92 0.71 11.40
N PHE A 191 -17.07 1.74 11.32
CA PHE A 191 -16.72 2.57 12.47
C PHE A 191 -17.94 3.24 13.09
N GLU A 192 -18.79 3.89 12.29
CA GLU A 192 -20.02 4.55 12.76
C GLU A 192 -21.00 3.54 13.38
N ASN A 193 -21.15 2.35 12.80
CA ASN A 193 -21.96 1.27 13.37
C ASN A 193 -21.40 0.81 14.73
N CYS A 194 -20.08 0.58 14.80
CA CYS A 194 -19.39 0.18 16.02
C CYS A 194 -19.52 1.23 17.15
N GLN A 195 -19.37 2.52 16.83
CA GLN A 195 -19.58 3.61 17.80
C GLN A 195 -21.03 3.65 18.32
N ASN A 196 -21.99 3.34 17.46
CA ASN A 196 -23.42 3.33 17.79
C ASN A 196 -23.92 2.00 18.39
N GLY A 197 -23.05 1.00 18.56
CA GLY A 197 -23.41 -0.32 19.09
C GLY A 197 -24.35 -1.13 18.17
N LYS A 198 -24.24 -0.94 16.85
CA LYS A 198 -25.03 -1.62 15.82
C LYS A 198 -24.29 -2.79 15.20
#